data_AF-A0A1R1DGV5-F1
#
_entry.id   AF-A0A1R1DGV5-F1
#
_cell.length_a   1.000
_cell.length_b   1.000
_cell.length_c   1.000
_cell.angle_alpha   90.00
_cell.angle_beta   90.00
_cell.angle_gamma   90.00
#
_symmetry.space_group_name_H-M   'P 1'
#
loop_
_entity.id
_entity.type
_entity.pdbx_description
1 polymer ?
#
loop_
_entity_poly.entity_id
_entity_poly.type
_entity_poly.pdbx_seq_one_letter_code
_entity_poly.pdbx_strand_id
1 'polypeptide(L)' 'MSKPLQISADTAVKLSEQLGVPIEHLMHMPRHLLLQRLAELAKSDAPAVAESDKQS' A
#
# COMPACT_ATOMS: atom_id res chain seq x y z
N MET A 1 13.05 -18.41 -10.58
CA MET A 1 12.50 -17.58 -11.67
C MET A 1 11.75 -16.41 -11.06
N SER A 2 12.36 -15.22 -11.02
CA SER A 2 11.75 -14.02 -10.45
C SER A 2 10.71 -13.49 -11.45
N LYS A 3 9.45 -13.81 -11.21
CA LYS A 3 8.33 -13.43 -12.08
C LYS A 3 8.14 -11.91 -11.94
N PRO A 4 8.33 -11.11 -13.00
CA PRO A 4 8.18 -9.66 -12.92
C PRO A 4 6.76 -9.34 -12.45
N LEU A 5 6.64 -8.31 -11.60
CA LEU A 5 5.35 -7.81 -11.15
C LEU A 5 4.51 -7.48 -12.38
N GLN A 6 3.40 -8.20 -12.54
CA GLN A 6 2.41 -7.98 -13.60
C GLN A 6 1.54 -6.79 -13.21
N ILE A 7 2.17 -5.65 -12.93
CA ILE A 7 1.47 -4.41 -12.62
C ILE A 7 1.53 -3.51 -13.86
N SER A 8 0.38 -3.08 -14.33
CA SER A 8 0.29 -2.11 -15.42
C SER A 8 0.86 -0.77 -14.96
N ALA A 9 1.40 0.03 -15.89
CA ALA A 9 1.93 1.36 -15.59
C ALA A 9 0.89 2.24 -14.86
N ASP A 10 -0.38 2.17 -15.30
CA ASP A 10 -1.49 2.90 -14.67
C ASP A 10 -1.72 2.51 -13.20
N THR A 11 -1.65 1.21 -12.89
CA THR A 11 -1.77 0.72 -11.51
C THR A 11 -0.57 1.12 -10.67
N ALA A 12 0.63 1.09 -11.25
CA ALA A 12 1.85 1.50 -10.57
C ALA A 12 1.80 2.98 -10.18
N VAL A 13 1.30 3.87 -11.06
CA VAL A 13 1.14 5.30 -10.77
C VAL A 13 0.16 5.52 -9.62
N LYS A 14 -1.03 4.92 -9.68
CA LYS A 14 -2.03 5.03 -8.61
C LYS A 14 -1.53 4.52 -7.26
N LEU A 15 -0.81 3.39 -7.28
CA LEU A 15 -0.20 2.86 -6.07
C LEU A 15 0.91 3.79 -5.57
N SER A 16 1.75 4.34 -6.44
CA SER A 16 2.83 5.25 -6.06
C SER A 16 2.30 6.49 -5.33
N GLU A 17 1.17 7.03 -5.80
CA GLU A 17 0.48 8.18 -5.22
C GLU A 17 -0.18 7.85 -3.88
N GLN A 18 -0.91 6.73 -3.80
CA GLN A 18 -1.57 6.29 -2.57
C GLN A 18 -0.57 5.93 -1.46
N LEU A 19 0.53 5.29 -1.84
CA LEU A 19 1.60 4.88 -0.92
C LEU A 19 2.57 6.02 -0.59
N GLY A 20 2.53 7.13 -1.34
CA GLY A 20 3.52 8.20 -1.24
C GLY A 20 4.95 7.77 -1.58
N VAL A 21 5.10 6.74 -2.44
CA VAL A 21 6.39 6.15 -2.81
C VAL A 21 6.65 6.39 -4.29
N PRO A 22 7.85 6.82 -4.72
CA PRO A 22 8.13 7.07 -6.13
C PRO A 22 7.97 5.82 -7.03
N ILE A 23 7.43 6.04 -8.23
CA ILE A 23 7.14 5.01 -9.24
C ILE A 23 8.35 4.13 -9.59
N GLU A 24 9.54 4.71 -9.69
CA GLU A 24 10.77 3.95 -9.99
C GLU A 24 11.04 2.91 -8.90
N HIS A 25 10.87 3.30 -7.64
CA HIS A 25 11.05 2.41 -6.51
C HIS A 25 9.98 1.33 -6.48
N LEU A 26 8.76 1.66 -6.89
CA LEU A 26 7.62 0.75 -6.97
C LEU A 26 7.84 -0.34 -8.04
N MET A 27 8.43 0.01 -9.19
CA MET A 27 8.73 -0.93 -10.27
C MET A 27 9.88 -1.89 -9.95
N HIS A 28 10.82 -1.48 -9.10
CA HIS A 28 11.89 -2.35 -8.58
C HIS A 28 11.50 -3.04 -7.26
N MET A 29 10.33 -2.71 -6.71
CA MET A 29 9.92 -3.19 -5.40
C MET A 29 9.62 -4.69 -5.44
N PRO A 30 10.11 -5.49 -4.48
CA PRO A 30 9.69 -6.88 -4.38
C PRO A 30 8.22 -6.99 -3.94
N ARG A 31 7.50 -7.98 -4.48
CA ARG A 31 6.05 -8.18 -4.26
C ARG A 31 5.63 -8.23 -2.79
N HIS A 32 6.45 -8.82 -1.91
CA HIS A 32 6.12 -8.90 -0.49
C HIS A 32 6.14 -7.54 0.20
N LEU A 33 6.99 -6.60 -0.25
CA LEU A 33 7.08 -5.27 0.34
C LEU A 33 5.89 -4.42 -0.09
N LEU A 34 5.44 -4.56 -1.34
CA LEU A 34 4.19 -3.96 -1.80
C LEU A 34 2.99 -4.44 -0.97
N LEU A 35 2.89 -5.75 -0.74
CA LEU A 35 1.82 -6.33 0.09
C LEU A 35 1.86 -5.80 1.53
N GLN A 36 3.05 -5.65 2.11
CA GLN A 36 3.20 -5.07 3.44
C GLN A 36 2.73 -3.62 3.47
N ARG A 37 3.10 -2.81 2.47
CA ARG A 37 2.71 -1.41 2.40
C ARG A 37 1.23 -1.21 2.10
N LEU A 38 0.63 -2.06 1.25
CA LEU A 38 -0.82 -2.11 1.08
C LEU A 38 -1.53 -2.51 2.39
N ALA A 39 -0.98 -3.45 3.15
CA ALA A 39 -1.55 -3.86 4.42
C ALA A 39 -1.43 -2.76 5.50
N GLU A 40 -0.36 -1.97 5.48
CA GLU A 40 -0.23 -0.77 6.31
C GLU A 40 -1.22 0.32 5.89
N LEU A 41 -1.36 0.58 4.59
CA LEU A 41 -2.38 1.49 4.05
C LEU A 41 -3.78 1.08 4.43
N ALA A 42 -4.16 -0.19 4.23
CA ALA A 42 -5.48 -0.69 4.61
C ALA A 42 -5.76 -0.60 6.12
N LYS A 43 -4.71 -0.57 6.95
CA LYS A 43 -4.80 -0.32 8.39
C LYS A 43 -4.91 1.17 8.74
N SER A 44 -4.35 2.05 7.92
CA SER A 44 -4.44 3.51 8.08
C SER A 44 -5.67 4.13 7.41
N ASP A 45 -6.23 3.49 6.37
CA ASP A 45 -7.50 3.80 5.72
C ASP A 45 -8.70 3.19 6.46
N ALA A 46 -8.47 2.36 7.47
CA ALA A 46 -9.44 2.27 8.55
C ALA A 46 -9.46 3.68 9.16
N PRO A 47 -10.58 4.43 9.08
CA PRO A 47 -10.64 5.70 9.75
C PRO A 47 -10.24 5.45 11.19
N ALA A 48 -9.44 6.35 11.74
CA ALA A 48 -9.40 6.54 13.16
C ALA A 48 -10.84 6.81 13.63
N VAL A 49 -11.62 5.76 13.83
CA VAL A 49 -12.62 5.71 14.89
C VAL A 49 -11.79 5.62 16.15
N ALA A 50 -11.31 6.81 16.53
CA ALA A 50 -10.91 7.10 17.88
C ALA A 50 -11.96 6.50 18.80
N GLU A 51 -11.46 5.76 19.78
CA GLU A 51 -12.05 5.53 21.08
C GLU A 51 -13.18 6.52 21.40
N SER A 52 -14.41 6.04 21.33
CA SER A 52 -15.50 6.56 22.15
C SER A 52 -16.28 5.37 22.67
N ASP A 53 -16.41 5.36 23.99
CA ASP A 53 -17.30 4.51 24.78
C ASP A 53 -16.81 3.10 25.13
N LYS A 54 -15.88 3.07 26.10
CA LYS A 54 -15.86 2.02 27.09
C LYS A 54 -16.66 2.48 28.32
N GLN A 55 -17.95 2.16 28.31
CA GLN A 55 -18.71 1.57 29.42
C GLN A 55 -18.36 2.07 30.84
N SER A 56 -19.23 2.90 31.40
CA SER A 56 -19.44 3.08 32.85
C SER A 56 -20.91 3.34 33.14
#